data_AF-A0A956G1E1-F1
#
_entry.id   AF-A0A956G1E1-F1
#
_cell.length_a   1.000
_cell.length_b   1.000
_cell.length_c   1.000
_cell.angle_alpha   90.00
_cell.angle_beta   90.00
_cell.angle_gamma   90.00
#
_symmetry.space_group_name_H-M   'P 1'
#
loop_
_entity.id
_entity.type
_entity.pdbx_description
1 polymer ?
#
loop_
_entity_poly.entity_id
_entity_poly.type
_entity_poly.pdbx_seq_one_letter_code
_entity_poly.pdbx_strand_id
1 'polypeptide(L)'
;MRWIRWPATLLLAATAATACGSGDGASSNNTGGGGKSDTAWVSSTTYEIDGELTSTIVRAASGRYEDLATNAKLQLELIDDQLKFAKNSMKAHGYHVNQLAQSAEVLSAEQNDGVVTLRYRAQIDMVAETHGRAPKTSIDQIAEREFLIPLPLDPIDVYGRAGEDCAKDWSPYALADYKYYYYFAPDKTNADGEPICKIEMQQGQIKLLRVHVQKPAWPEYDQLLGDRGAGKKGFRAAVLAGEAHDTLVNVMESRLGLEPTELERGVKRYTLAGDGVEIEIDLYPGAYRFHEVLGEYQLVFYHGHSSYGTTDYLTEVSAYRSDYQIISMNSCRNYSYYARQVFRAKAQLSPDSDPTGWKTSDFLANVESGWVSYSARTFEPLIRRLLTGIEAVNAGRDADAPDWLSIVKAMDAMDRGVLYGAAGVRDNAWSPPRP
;
A
#
# COMPACT_ATOMS: atom_id res chain seq x y z
N MET A 1 49.30 21.04 -19.76
CA MET A 1 49.58 20.08 -18.65
C MET A 1 50.36 20.81 -17.56
N ARG A 2 49.68 21.24 -16.50
CA ARG A 2 50.28 21.85 -15.30
C ARG A 2 49.74 21.09 -14.10
N TRP A 3 50.63 20.45 -13.36
CA TRP A 3 50.34 19.68 -12.16
C TRP A 3 50.31 20.62 -10.96
N ILE A 4 49.17 20.66 -10.24
CA ILE A 4 49.04 21.36 -8.96
C ILE A 4 49.12 20.32 -7.86
N ARG A 5 50.15 20.41 -7.02
CA ARG A 5 50.34 19.62 -5.80
C ARG A 5 49.55 20.26 -4.66
N TRP A 6 48.74 19.47 -3.96
CA TRP A 6 48.12 19.83 -2.69
C TRP A 6 48.99 19.33 -1.52
N PRO A 7 49.23 20.13 -0.46
CA PRO A 7 49.85 19.63 0.74
C PRO A 7 48.81 18.98 1.67
N ALA A 8 49.14 17.78 2.16
CA ALA A 8 48.43 17.10 3.22
C ALA A 8 48.77 17.76 4.56
N THR A 9 47.76 18.31 5.23
CA THR A 9 47.87 18.82 6.60
C THR A 9 47.34 17.77 7.56
N LEU A 10 48.25 17.16 8.32
CA LEU A 10 47.94 16.39 9.53
C LEU A 10 47.36 17.33 10.59
N LEU A 11 46.22 16.97 11.18
CA LEU A 11 45.73 17.56 12.42
C LEU A 11 45.53 16.44 13.44
N LEU A 12 46.48 16.34 14.37
CA LEU A 12 46.27 15.75 15.68
C LEU A 12 45.41 16.72 16.50
N ALA A 13 44.33 16.24 17.09
CA ALA A 13 43.68 16.90 18.22
C ALA A 13 43.41 15.86 19.31
N ALA A 14 43.93 16.19 20.49
CA ALA A 14 43.94 15.37 21.68
C ALA A 14 42.57 15.30 22.36
N THR A 15 42.39 14.18 23.04
CA THR A 15 41.36 13.85 24.02
C THR A 15 41.33 14.85 25.19
N ALA A 16 40.13 15.31 25.55
CA ALA A 16 39.82 15.83 26.88
C ALA A 16 38.51 15.20 27.35
N ALA A 17 38.62 14.44 28.44
CA ALA A 17 37.52 13.84 29.17
C ALA A 17 36.93 14.86 30.15
N THR A 18 35.61 15.00 30.16
CA THR A 18 34.84 15.46 31.33
C THR A 18 33.56 14.65 31.41
N ALA A 19 33.40 13.99 32.55
CA ALA A 19 32.27 13.17 32.94
C ALA A 19 31.17 13.97 33.65
N CYS A 20 30.02 13.30 33.80
CA CYS A 20 28.91 13.54 34.72
C CYS A 20 27.76 14.44 34.22
N GLY A 21 26.71 13.77 33.78
CA GLY A 21 25.35 14.29 33.61
C GLY A 21 24.40 13.12 33.38
N SER A 22 24.09 12.38 34.44
CA SER A 22 23.16 11.25 34.44
C SER A 22 21.73 11.77 34.24
N GLY A 23 21.19 11.62 33.05
CA GLY A 23 19.76 11.67 32.79
C GLY A 23 19.32 10.28 32.35
N ASP A 24 18.56 9.60 33.21
CA ASP A 24 17.89 8.33 32.90
C ASP A 24 16.83 8.58 31.81
N GLY A 25 17.27 8.60 30.56
CA GLY A 25 16.40 8.49 29.40
C GLY A 25 15.99 7.03 29.26
N ALA A 26 14.70 6.75 29.44
CA ALA A 26 14.10 5.46 29.18
C ALA A 26 14.30 5.07 27.70
N SER A 27 15.43 4.43 27.41
CA SER A 27 15.71 3.79 26.13
C SER A 27 14.94 2.47 26.09
N SER A 28 13.77 2.47 25.46
CA SER A 28 13.02 1.25 25.15
C SER A 28 13.77 0.47 24.07
N ASN A 29 14.76 -0.32 24.48
CA ASN A 29 15.41 -1.31 23.63
C ASN A 29 14.43 -2.45 23.35
N ASN A 30 13.52 -2.25 22.40
CA ASN A 30 12.64 -3.30 21.87
C ASN A 30 13.09 -3.65 20.45
N THR A 31 14.31 -4.18 20.31
CA THR A 31 14.90 -4.62 19.03
C THR A 31 14.50 -6.05 18.67
N GLY A 32 13.22 -6.39 18.83
CA GLY A 32 12.66 -7.68 18.43
C GLY A 32 12.44 -7.74 16.92
N GLY A 33 13.53 -7.86 16.15
CA GLY A 33 13.54 -8.03 14.70
C GLY A 33 13.02 -9.39 14.24
N GLY A 34 11.72 -9.63 14.39
CA GLY A 34 11.01 -10.69 13.68
C GLY A 34 10.67 -10.20 12.28
N GLY A 35 11.17 -10.88 11.24
CA GLY A 35 10.81 -10.58 9.86
C GLY A 35 9.28 -10.56 9.69
N LYS A 36 8.72 -9.39 9.34
CA LYS A 36 7.29 -9.19 9.17
C LYS A 36 6.77 -10.06 8.00
N SER A 37 5.74 -10.88 8.25
CA SER A 37 5.30 -11.96 7.36
C SER A 37 3.94 -11.73 6.67
N ASP A 38 3.39 -10.53 6.69
CA ASP A 38 2.04 -10.21 6.19
C ASP A 38 1.94 -8.74 5.76
N THR A 39 0.75 -8.23 5.41
CA THR A 39 0.53 -6.80 5.14
C THR A 39 0.28 -5.95 6.38
N ALA A 40 0.25 -6.55 7.57
CA ALA A 40 0.09 -5.86 8.85
C ALA A 40 -1.13 -4.94 8.88
N TRP A 41 -2.25 -5.40 8.31
CA TRP A 41 -3.45 -4.59 8.09
C TRP A 41 -4.26 -4.35 9.37
N VAL A 42 -4.71 -3.10 9.54
CA VAL A 42 -5.58 -2.63 10.63
C VAL A 42 -6.76 -1.83 10.04
N SER A 43 -7.98 -2.16 10.45
CA SER A 43 -9.20 -1.53 9.96
C SER A 43 -10.37 -1.71 10.92
N SER A 44 -11.30 -0.76 10.93
CA SER A 44 -12.50 -0.86 11.77
C SER A 44 -13.62 -1.72 11.16
N THR A 45 -13.55 -1.99 9.86
CA THR A 45 -14.61 -2.62 9.06
C THR A 45 -14.17 -3.88 8.32
N THR A 46 -12.89 -4.22 8.38
CA THR A 46 -12.30 -5.39 7.71
C THR A 46 -11.26 -6.07 8.59
N TYR A 47 -10.91 -7.32 8.32
CA TYR A 47 -9.79 -8.03 8.95
C TYR A 47 -8.92 -8.72 7.90
N GLU A 48 -7.65 -8.93 8.23
CA GLU A 48 -6.67 -9.56 7.33
C GLU A 48 -6.70 -11.08 7.43
N ILE A 49 -6.50 -11.73 6.29
CA ILE A 49 -6.42 -13.17 6.17
C ILE A 49 -5.36 -13.56 5.13
N ASP A 50 -4.47 -14.46 5.52
CA ASP A 50 -3.49 -15.07 4.63
C ASP A 50 -4.16 -16.18 3.83
N GLY A 51 -3.83 -16.24 2.55
CA GLY A 51 -4.18 -17.34 1.67
C GLY A 51 -2.96 -17.91 0.95
N GLU A 52 -3.16 -19.10 0.42
CA GLU A 52 -2.26 -19.73 -0.54
C GLU A 52 -3.05 -20.01 -1.82
N LEU A 53 -2.54 -19.57 -2.96
CA LEU A 53 -3.02 -19.96 -4.28
C LEU A 53 -2.08 -21.00 -4.87
N THR A 54 -2.59 -22.19 -5.16
CA THR A 54 -1.89 -23.18 -5.99
C THR A 54 -2.52 -23.21 -7.38
N SER A 55 -1.68 -23.08 -8.42
CA SER A 55 -2.18 -23.04 -9.81
C SER A 55 -1.13 -23.41 -10.85
N THR A 56 -1.53 -23.40 -12.13
CA THR A 56 -0.69 -23.72 -13.29
C THR A 56 -0.78 -22.64 -14.37
N ILE A 57 0.35 -22.22 -14.94
CA ILE A 57 0.40 -21.38 -16.14
C ILE A 57 0.95 -22.24 -17.28
N VAL A 58 0.29 -22.24 -18.43
CA VAL A 58 0.79 -22.88 -19.65
C VAL A 58 0.93 -21.82 -20.71
N ARG A 59 2.14 -21.65 -21.25
CA ARG A 59 2.47 -20.57 -22.18
C ARG A 59 3.51 -20.99 -23.20
N ALA A 60 3.37 -20.49 -24.43
CA ALA A 60 4.40 -20.68 -25.45
C ALA A 60 5.73 -20.02 -25.04
N ALA A 61 6.82 -20.78 -25.13
CA ALA A 61 8.20 -20.36 -24.89
C ALA A 61 8.71 -19.52 -26.09
N SER A 62 8.19 -18.31 -26.24
CA SER A 62 8.50 -17.44 -27.39
C SER A 62 8.65 -15.97 -26.99
N GLY A 63 9.42 -15.22 -27.79
CA GLY A 63 9.66 -13.80 -27.55
C GLY A 63 10.25 -13.56 -26.16
N ARG A 64 9.63 -12.69 -25.34
CA ARG A 64 10.11 -12.41 -23.98
C ARG A 64 10.00 -13.59 -23.00
N TYR A 65 9.38 -14.70 -23.40
CA TYR A 65 9.10 -15.87 -22.55
C TYR A 65 9.90 -17.10 -22.95
N GLU A 66 10.89 -16.97 -23.84
CA GLU A 66 11.78 -18.07 -24.22
C GLU A 66 12.49 -18.68 -22.99
N ASP A 67 12.93 -17.84 -22.06
CA ASP A 67 13.60 -18.25 -20.83
C ASP A 67 12.66 -18.45 -19.63
N LEU A 68 11.33 -18.53 -19.85
CA LEU A 68 10.35 -18.57 -18.75
C LEU A 68 10.59 -19.74 -17.78
N ALA A 69 11.08 -20.88 -18.26
CA ALA A 69 11.34 -22.04 -17.41
C ALA A 69 12.46 -21.81 -16.37
N THR A 70 13.37 -20.85 -16.60
CA THR A 70 14.54 -20.61 -15.74
C THR A 70 14.62 -19.19 -15.16
N ASN A 71 13.82 -18.26 -15.67
CA ASN A 71 13.86 -16.86 -15.25
C ASN A 71 12.85 -16.59 -14.13
N ALA A 72 13.32 -16.63 -12.87
CA ALA A 72 12.49 -16.40 -11.68
C ALA A 72 11.73 -15.07 -11.68
N LYS A 73 12.29 -14.01 -12.28
CA LYS A 73 11.61 -12.72 -12.39
C LYS A 73 10.39 -12.81 -13.32
N LEU A 74 10.57 -13.39 -14.51
CA LEU A 74 9.46 -13.60 -15.45
C LEU A 74 8.39 -14.55 -14.90
N GLN A 75 8.80 -15.56 -14.13
CA GLN A 75 7.89 -16.47 -13.45
C GLN A 75 7.02 -15.72 -12.44
N LEU A 76 7.62 -14.89 -11.59
CA LEU A 76 6.89 -14.06 -10.63
C LEU A 76 5.96 -13.06 -11.34
N GLU A 77 6.42 -12.39 -12.41
CA GLU A 77 5.59 -11.49 -13.21
C GLU A 77 4.32 -12.20 -13.72
N LEU A 78 4.44 -13.41 -14.27
CA LEU A 78 3.29 -14.17 -14.75
C LEU A 78 2.36 -14.66 -13.64
N ILE A 79 2.91 -15.03 -12.49
CA ILE A 79 2.12 -15.41 -11.31
C ILE A 79 1.30 -14.22 -10.81
N ASP A 80 1.94 -13.05 -10.70
CA ASP A 80 1.27 -11.79 -10.34
C ASP A 80 0.20 -11.43 -11.39
N ASP A 81 0.46 -11.62 -12.70
CA ASP A 81 -0.53 -11.40 -13.76
C ASP A 81 -1.73 -12.36 -13.65
N GLN A 82 -1.52 -13.65 -13.38
CA GLN A 82 -2.63 -14.59 -13.19
C GLN A 82 -3.43 -14.28 -11.92
N LEU A 83 -2.77 -13.85 -10.84
CA LEU A 83 -3.43 -13.44 -9.60
C LEU A 83 -4.38 -12.24 -9.79
N LYS A 84 -4.06 -11.30 -10.70
CA LYS A 84 -4.99 -10.20 -11.03
C LYS A 84 -6.36 -10.69 -11.50
N PHE A 85 -6.40 -11.82 -12.23
CA PHE A 85 -7.64 -12.44 -12.71
C PHE A 85 -8.43 -13.18 -11.61
N ALA A 86 -7.77 -13.60 -10.53
CA ALA A 86 -8.41 -14.24 -9.37
C ALA A 86 -9.36 -13.30 -8.60
N LYS A 87 -9.15 -11.99 -8.76
CA LYS A 87 -9.78 -10.93 -7.96
C LYS A 87 -11.29 -11.05 -7.85
N ASN A 88 -11.99 -11.17 -8.99
CA ASN A 88 -13.46 -11.19 -8.99
C ASN A 88 -14.01 -12.49 -8.39
N SER A 89 -13.33 -13.61 -8.61
CA SER A 89 -13.69 -14.90 -8.00
C SER A 89 -13.47 -14.88 -6.48
N MET A 90 -12.33 -14.39 -5.99
CA MET A 90 -12.10 -14.22 -4.55
C MET A 90 -13.11 -13.27 -3.91
N LYS A 91 -13.47 -12.18 -4.60
CA LYS A 91 -14.52 -11.26 -4.14
C LYS A 91 -15.87 -11.96 -4.01
N ALA A 92 -16.21 -12.88 -4.90
CA ALA A 92 -17.43 -13.68 -4.80
C ALA A 92 -17.46 -14.57 -3.53
N HIS A 93 -16.29 -14.92 -2.99
CA HIS A 93 -16.14 -15.60 -1.69
C HIS A 93 -15.97 -14.63 -0.50
N GLY A 94 -16.14 -13.31 -0.71
CA GLY A 94 -16.05 -12.30 0.35
C GLY A 94 -14.62 -11.84 0.69
N TYR A 95 -13.64 -12.12 -0.17
CA TYR A 95 -12.25 -11.74 0.02
C TYR A 95 -11.78 -10.70 -0.99
N HIS A 96 -11.15 -9.64 -0.52
CA HIS A 96 -10.51 -8.63 -1.34
C HIS A 96 -9.00 -8.86 -1.32
N VAL A 97 -8.44 -9.27 -2.46
CA VAL A 97 -7.04 -9.68 -2.57
C VAL A 97 -6.10 -8.55 -2.94
N ASN A 98 -4.88 -8.58 -2.39
CA ASN A 98 -3.74 -7.86 -2.96
C ASN A 98 -3.30 -8.56 -4.24
N GLN A 99 -3.32 -7.88 -5.37
CA GLN A 99 -3.13 -8.52 -6.68
C GLN A 99 -1.68 -8.89 -6.99
N LEU A 100 -0.76 -8.59 -6.09
CA LEU A 100 0.62 -9.03 -6.15
C LEU A 100 0.87 -10.01 -5.01
N ALA A 101 1.44 -11.16 -5.35
CA ALA A 101 1.79 -12.18 -4.37
C ALA A 101 2.79 -11.62 -3.35
N GLN A 102 2.63 -12.04 -2.10
CA GLN A 102 3.62 -11.78 -1.06
C GLN A 102 4.93 -12.50 -1.40
N SER A 103 4.80 -13.79 -1.73
CA SER A 103 5.87 -14.66 -2.17
C SER A 103 5.30 -15.69 -3.16
N ALA A 104 6.16 -16.24 -4.01
CA ALA A 104 5.78 -17.32 -4.91
C ALA A 104 6.89 -18.38 -4.97
N GLU A 105 6.48 -19.63 -4.91
CA GLU A 105 7.30 -20.82 -5.06
C GLU A 105 6.90 -21.51 -6.36
N VAL A 106 7.84 -21.65 -7.28
CA VAL A 106 7.64 -22.46 -8.50
C VAL A 106 7.90 -23.91 -8.13
N LEU A 107 6.82 -24.70 -8.11
CA LEU A 107 6.85 -26.12 -7.76
C LEU A 107 7.43 -26.96 -8.89
N SER A 108 7.13 -26.60 -10.14
CA SER A 108 7.79 -27.13 -11.33
C SER A 108 7.71 -26.14 -12.50
N ALA A 109 8.72 -26.17 -13.36
CA ALA A 109 8.75 -25.44 -14.62
C ALA A 109 9.27 -26.36 -15.72
N GLU A 110 8.36 -26.89 -16.53
CA GLU A 110 8.65 -27.90 -17.54
C GLU A 110 8.47 -27.29 -18.93
N GLN A 111 9.49 -27.41 -19.79
CA GLN A 111 9.42 -26.95 -21.17
C GLN A 111 9.38 -28.16 -22.11
N ASN A 112 8.28 -28.32 -22.84
CA ASN A 112 8.07 -29.40 -23.80
C ASN A 112 7.49 -28.81 -25.10
N ASP A 113 8.07 -29.15 -26.25
CA ASP A 113 7.60 -28.73 -27.58
C ASP A 113 7.33 -27.23 -27.74
N GLY A 114 8.20 -26.39 -27.16
CA GLY A 114 8.07 -24.93 -27.22
C GLY A 114 6.97 -24.35 -26.32
N VAL A 115 6.45 -25.13 -25.36
CA VAL A 115 5.49 -24.69 -24.34
C VAL A 115 6.10 -24.88 -22.96
N VAL A 116 5.99 -23.87 -22.09
CA VAL A 116 6.33 -23.95 -20.68
C VAL A 116 5.07 -24.16 -19.86
N THR A 117 5.08 -25.19 -19.02
CA THR A 117 4.10 -25.44 -17.96
C THR A 117 4.73 -25.10 -16.62
N LEU A 118 4.23 -24.06 -15.98
CA LEU A 118 4.67 -23.57 -14.68
C LEU A 118 3.62 -23.91 -13.62
N ARG A 119 3.96 -24.79 -12.68
CA ARG A 119 3.13 -25.05 -11.49
C ARG A 119 3.69 -24.25 -10.34
N TYR A 120 2.83 -23.56 -9.61
CA TYR A 120 3.27 -22.67 -8.54
C TYR A 120 2.36 -22.70 -7.34
N ARG A 121 2.92 -22.21 -6.24
CA ARG A 121 2.25 -21.84 -5.00
C ARG A 121 2.57 -20.38 -4.71
N ALA A 122 1.56 -19.55 -4.49
CA ALA A 122 1.71 -18.14 -4.13
C ALA A 122 1.07 -17.85 -2.78
N GLN A 123 1.81 -17.20 -1.88
CA GLN A 123 1.24 -16.61 -0.68
C GLN A 123 0.57 -15.28 -1.04
N ILE A 124 -0.66 -15.11 -0.59
CA ILE A 124 -1.48 -13.94 -0.90
C ILE A 124 -2.06 -13.37 0.38
N ASP A 125 -2.11 -12.05 0.44
CA ASP A 125 -2.76 -11.33 1.53
C ASP A 125 -4.11 -10.82 1.06
N MET A 126 -5.13 -11.07 1.87
CA MET A 126 -6.50 -10.68 1.58
C MET A 126 -7.10 -9.96 2.78
N VAL A 127 -8.14 -9.17 2.53
CA VAL A 127 -8.97 -8.60 3.59
C VAL A 127 -10.41 -9.05 3.39
N ALA A 128 -11.09 -9.32 4.49
CA ALA A 128 -12.49 -9.71 4.51
C ALA A 128 -13.31 -8.70 5.32
N GLU A 129 -14.52 -8.43 4.86
CA GLU A 129 -15.44 -7.52 5.52
C GLU A 129 -16.01 -8.10 6.82
N THR A 130 -16.25 -7.24 7.79
CA THR A 130 -16.94 -7.64 9.02
C THR A 130 -18.46 -7.58 8.90
N HIS A 131 -18.98 -6.83 7.91
CA HIS A 131 -20.42 -6.54 7.76
C HIS A 131 -21.09 -6.08 9.07
N GLY A 132 -20.40 -5.20 9.82
CA GLY A 132 -20.86 -4.68 11.11
C GLY A 132 -20.77 -5.65 12.29
N ARG A 133 -20.17 -6.83 12.09
CA ARG A 133 -19.89 -7.79 13.16
C ARG A 133 -18.48 -7.56 13.74
N ALA A 134 -18.17 -8.26 14.83
CA ALA A 134 -16.79 -8.31 15.32
C ALA A 134 -15.89 -8.97 14.26
N PRO A 135 -14.65 -8.47 14.07
CA PRO A 135 -13.69 -9.12 13.19
C PRO A 135 -13.38 -10.53 13.70
N LYS A 136 -13.12 -11.44 12.76
CA LYS A 136 -12.66 -12.77 13.11
C LYS A 136 -11.23 -12.69 13.62
N THR A 137 -10.89 -13.58 14.54
CA THR A 137 -9.60 -13.62 15.25
C THR A 137 -8.86 -14.93 15.07
N SER A 138 -9.49 -15.94 14.46
CA SER A 138 -8.83 -17.22 14.13
C SER A 138 -9.41 -17.84 12.86
N ILE A 139 -8.59 -18.68 12.22
CA ILE A 139 -9.00 -19.46 11.05
C ILE A 139 -10.17 -20.39 11.37
N ASP A 140 -10.35 -20.77 12.64
CA ASP A 140 -11.44 -21.65 13.06
C ASP A 140 -12.83 -21.03 12.96
N GLN A 141 -12.89 -19.70 12.88
CA GLN A 141 -14.14 -18.95 12.65
C GLN A 141 -14.49 -18.83 11.16
N ILE A 142 -13.67 -19.41 10.27
CA ILE A 142 -13.93 -19.47 8.83
C ILE A 142 -14.54 -20.83 8.47
N ALA A 143 -15.75 -20.80 7.94
CA ALA A 143 -16.50 -22.01 7.56
C ALA A 143 -15.92 -22.66 6.28
N GLU A 144 -15.71 -21.87 5.23
CA GLU A 144 -15.10 -22.30 3.98
C GLU A 144 -13.63 -21.88 3.96
N ARG A 145 -12.72 -22.83 4.22
CA ARG A 145 -11.26 -22.58 4.30
C ARG A 145 -10.53 -22.88 3.00
N GLU A 146 -11.19 -23.58 2.08
CA GLU A 146 -10.63 -23.95 0.80
C GLU A 146 -11.72 -23.80 -0.26
N PHE A 147 -11.37 -23.22 -1.40
CA PHE A 147 -12.29 -23.05 -2.53
C PHE A 147 -11.52 -23.01 -3.85
N LEU A 148 -12.22 -23.31 -4.94
CA LEU A 148 -11.67 -23.29 -6.29
C LEU A 148 -12.06 -22.00 -6.99
N ILE A 149 -11.13 -21.47 -7.78
CA ILE A 149 -11.37 -20.29 -8.61
C ILE A 149 -10.96 -20.53 -10.07
N PRO A 150 -11.78 -20.10 -11.04
CA PRO A 150 -11.43 -20.18 -12.45
C PRO A 150 -10.36 -19.12 -12.80
N LEU A 151 -9.25 -19.57 -13.39
CA LEU A 151 -8.15 -18.71 -13.84
C LEU A 151 -7.82 -18.98 -15.31
N PRO A 152 -7.43 -17.95 -16.10
CA PRO A 152 -6.96 -18.17 -17.45
C PRO A 152 -5.68 -19.01 -17.43
N LEU A 153 -5.59 -20.03 -18.28
CA LEU A 153 -4.43 -20.92 -18.35
C LEU A 153 -3.14 -20.17 -18.75
N ASP A 154 -3.28 -19.18 -19.62
CA ASP A 154 -2.25 -18.19 -19.94
C ASP A 154 -2.80 -16.81 -19.54
N PRO A 155 -2.17 -16.07 -18.60
CA PRO A 155 -2.67 -14.77 -18.17
C PRO A 155 -2.32 -13.61 -19.12
N ILE A 156 -1.57 -13.86 -20.19
CA ILE A 156 -1.16 -12.82 -21.14
C ILE A 156 -2.17 -12.69 -22.28
N ASP A 157 -2.37 -11.44 -22.72
CA ASP A 157 -3.25 -11.09 -23.85
C ASP A 157 -4.65 -11.75 -23.72
N VAL A 158 -5.16 -11.81 -22.48
CA VAL A 158 -6.51 -12.31 -22.24
C VAL A 158 -7.52 -11.39 -22.92
N TYR A 159 -7.27 -10.08 -22.95
CA TYR A 159 -8.13 -9.14 -23.67
C TYR A 159 -8.17 -9.42 -25.18
N GLY A 160 -7.03 -9.62 -25.84
CA GLY A 160 -7.02 -9.92 -27.28
C GLY A 160 -7.69 -11.25 -27.63
N ARG A 161 -7.62 -12.25 -26.74
CA ARG A 161 -8.24 -13.57 -26.94
C ARG A 161 -9.72 -13.64 -26.56
N ALA A 162 -10.14 -12.90 -25.53
CA ALA A 162 -11.48 -12.98 -24.97
C ALA A 162 -12.39 -11.81 -25.36
N GLY A 163 -11.84 -10.62 -25.61
CA GLY A 163 -12.61 -9.41 -25.84
C GLY A 163 -13.74 -9.22 -24.83
N GLU A 164 -14.96 -9.04 -25.29
CA GLU A 164 -16.14 -8.84 -24.43
C GLU A 164 -16.72 -10.15 -23.85
N ASP A 165 -16.31 -11.31 -24.37
CA ASP A 165 -16.92 -12.61 -24.08
C ASP A 165 -16.66 -13.08 -22.64
N CYS A 166 -15.54 -12.66 -22.07
CA CYS A 166 -15.17 -12.93 -20.67
C CYS A 166 -15.24 -11.66 -19.79
N ALA A 167 -15.97 -10.62 -20.20
CA ALA A 167 -16.07 -9.36 -19.45
C ALA A 167 -17.51 -8.98 -19.06
N LYS A 168 -17.71 -8.49 -17.83
CA LYS A 168 -18.97 -7.91 -17.33
C LYS A 168 -18.76 -6.54 -16.65
N ASP A 169 -19.85 -5.81 -16.43
CA ASP A 169 -19.87 -4.53 -15.71
C ASP A 169 -18.92 -3.45 -16.27
N TRP A 170 -18.74 -3.42 -17.59
CA TRP A 170 -17.90 -2.46 -18.30
C TRP A 170 -18.75 -1.48 -19.14
N SER A 171 -18.23 -0.28 -19.39
CA SER A 171 -18.80 0.65 -20.36
C SER A 171 -18.01 0.62 -21.68
N PRO A 172 -18.58 0.97 -22.84
CA PRO A 172 -17.94 0.85 -24.16
C PRO A 172 -16.48 1.36 -24.28
N TYR A 173 -16.08 2.33 -23.45
CA TYR A 173 -14.72 2.92 -23.45
C TYR A 173 -13.84 2.45 -22.29
N ALA A 174 -14.33 1.51 -21.48
CA ALA A 174 -13.67 1.06 -20.27
C ALA A 174 -12.80 -0.19 -20.46
N LEU A 175 -13.06 -1.02 -21.47
CA LEU A 175 -12.21 -2.19 -21.75
C LEU A 175 -10.92 -1.76 -22.44
N ALA A 176 -9.80 -2.11 -21.81
CA ALA A 176 -8.47 -2.02 -22.38
C ALA A 176 -7.61 -3.11 -21.74
N ASP A 177 -6.60 -3.60 -22.45
CA ASP A 177 -5.76 -4.72 -22.04
C ASP A 177 -5.21 -4.57 -20.61
N TYR A 178 -4.56 -3.44 -20.32
CA TYR A 178 -3.93 -3.13 -19.02
C TYR A 178 -4.89 -3.11 -17.82
N LYS A 179 -6.21 -3.08 -18.03
CA LYS A 179 -7.24 -3.10 -16.98
C LYS A 179 -8.32 -4.15 -17.22
N TYR A 180 -8.09 -5.11 -18.11
CA TYR A 180 -9.10 -6.09 -18.50
C TYR A 180 -9.52 -6.99 -17.32
N TYR A 181 -8.56 -7.37 -16.47
CA TYR A 181 -8.80 -8.21 -15.29
C TYR A 181 -9.84 -7.63 -14.30
N TYR A 182 -10.12 -6.32 -14.33
CA TYR A 182 -11.19 -5.73 -13.50
C TYR A 182 -12.57 -6.25 -13.87
N TYR A 183 -12.77 -6.52 -15.15
CA TYR A 183 -14.05 -6.88 -15.74
C TYR A 183 -14.18 -8.38 -15.97
N PHE A 184 -13.09 -9.14 -15.73
CA PHE A 184 -13.04 -10.56 -16.00
C PHE A 184 -14.14 -11.33 -15.26
N ALA A 185 -14.94 -12.05 -16.04
CA ALA A 185 -16.09 -12.83 -15.62
C ALA A 185 -16.13 -14.13 -16.43
N PRO A 186 -15.34 -15.13 -16.01
CA PRO A 186 -15.25 -16.39 -16.74
C PRO A 186 -16.54 -17.22 -16.67
N ASP A 187 -17.43 -16.89 -15.75
CA ASP A 187 -18.74 -17.50 -15.53
C ASP A 187 -19.86 -16.86 -16.37
N LYS A 188 -19.53 -15.90 -17.25
CA LYS A 188 -20.52 -15.20 -18.07
C LYS A 188 -21.26 -16.17 -19.00
N THR A 189 -22.58 -16.14 -18.96
CA THR A 189 -23.47 -16.95 -19.81
C THR A 189 -24.35 -16.09 -20.72
N ASN A 190 -24.84 -16.67 -21.81
CA ASN A 190 -25.84 -16.06 -22.69
C ASN A 190 -27.26 -16.22 -22.12
N ALA A 191 -28.27 -15.76 -22.86
CA ALA A 191 -29.67 -15.84 -22.46
C ALA A 191 -30.15 -17.30 -22.24
N ASP A 192 -29.51 -18.27 -22.89
CA ASP A 192 -29.82 -19.69 -22.80
C ASP A 192 -29.02 -20.40 -21.68
N GLY A 193 -28.19 -19.67 -20.94
CA GLY A 193 -27.34 -20.21 -19.87
C GLY A 193 -26.06 -20.87 -20.35
N GLU A 194 -25.72 -20.77 -21.64
CA GLU A 194 -24.48 -21.34 -22.17
C GLU A 194 -23.28 -20.41 -21.87
N PRO A 195 -22.10 -20.95 -21.49
CA PRO A 195 -20.91 -20.15 -21.24
C PRO A 195 -20.48 -19.37 -22.49
N ILE A 196 -20.32 -18.06 -22.38
CA ILE A 196 -19.83 -17.18 -23.46
C ILE A 196 -18.31 -17.17 -23.49
N CYS A 197 -17.67 -17.13 -22.33
CA CYS A 197 -16.21 -17.10 -22.23
C CYS A 197 -15.58 -18.40 -22.77
N LYS A 198 -14.80 -18.31 -23.87
CA LYS A 198 -14.21 -19.47 -24.57
C LYS A 198 -12.69 -19.64 -24.42
N ILE A 199 -12.03 -18.80 -23.63
CA ILE A 199 -10.58 -18.97 -23.41
C ILE A 199 -10.30 -20.24 -22.60
N GLU A 200 -9.09 -20.79 -22.75
CA GLU A 200 -8.67 -21.92 -21.93
C GLU A 200 -8.51 -21.50 -20.47
N MET A 201 -9.18 -22.26 -19.60
CA MET A 201 -9.24 -22.01 -18.17
C MET A 201 -8.69 -23.20 -17.40
N GLN A 202 -8.26 -22.93 -16.18
CA GLN A 202 -7.92 -23.93 -15.17
C GLN A 202 -8.52 -23.55 -13.82
N GLN A 203 -8.50 -24.51 -12.88
CA GLN A 203 -8.92 -24.29 -11.50
C GLN A 203 -7.69 -23.99 -10.64
N GLY A 204 -7.61 -22.79 -10.09
CA GLY A 204 -6.73 -22.48 -8.96
C GLY A 204 -7.37 -22.92 -7.65
N GLN A 205 -6.58 -23.46 -6.74
CA GLN A 205 -7.04 -23.77 -5.38
C GLN A 205 -6.58 -22.67 -4.43
N ILE A 206 -7.53 -22.05 -3.74
CA ILE A 206 -7.27 -21.16 -2.61
C ILE A 206 -7.40 -21.95 -1.33
N LYS A 207 -6.40 -21.80 -0.46
CA LYS A 207 -6.43 -22.27 0.92
C LYS A 207 -6.18 -21.11 1.87
N LEU A 208 -7.10 -20.89 2.80
CA LEU A 208 -6.98 -19.89 3.84
C LEU A 208 -6.09 -20.44 4.96
N LEU A 209 -5.01 -19.71 5.27
CA LEU A 209 -3.96 -20.18 6.17
C LEU A 209 -4.16 -19.64 7.58
N ARG A 210 -4.39 -18.34 7.70
CA ARG A 210 -4.33 -17.64 8.99
C ARG A 210 -5.20 -16.40 8.96
N VAL A 211 -5.95 -16.18 10.03
CA VAL A 211 -6.62 -14.90 10.31
C VAL A 211 -5.75 -14.12 11.28
N HIS A 212 -5.49 -12.86 10.96
CA HIS A 212 -4.68 -12.01 11.82
C HIS A 212 -5.53 -11.28 12.84
N VAL A 213 -5.10 -11.36 14.10
CA VAL A 213 -5.72 -10.61 15.18
C VAL A 213 -5.33 -9.15 15.05
N GLN A 214 -6.33 -8.28 14.94
CA GLN A 214 -6.09 -6.84 15.04
C GLN A 214 -5.57 -6.49 16.43
N LYS A 215 -4.49 -5.71 16.46
CA LYS A 215 -3.92 -5.16 17.68
C LYS A 215 -3.85 -3.65 17.54
N PRO A 216 -3.90 -2.90 18.66
CA PRO A 216 -3.55 -1.49 18.64
C PRO A 216 -2.16 -1.31 18.01
N ALA A 217 -2.07 -0.35 17.11
CA ALA A 217 -0.88 -0.02 16.34
C ALA A 217 -0.92 1.49 16.09
N TRP A 218 0.22 2.16 16.18
CA TRP A 218 0.29 3.60 16.11
C TRP A 218 1.18 4.04 14.94
N PRO A 219 0.93 5.22 14.36
CA PRO A 219 1.94 5.87 13.53
C PRO A 219 3.27 6.00 14.30
N GLU A 220 4.38 6.00 13.59
CA GLU A 220 5.71 6.30 14.16
C GLU A 220 5.82 7.81 14.47
N TYR A 221 5.08 8.27 15.49
CA TYR A 221 4.94 9.69 15.84
C TYR A 221 6.26 10.34 16.22
N ASP A 222 7.15 9.60 16.86
CA ASP A 222 8.52 10.02 17.17
C ASP A 222 9.31 10.36 15.89
N GLN A 223 9.12 9.58 14.82
CA GLN A 223 9.74 9.84 13.52
C GLN A 223 9.08 11.00 12.76
N LEU A 224 7.80 11.30 13.04
CA LEU A 224 7.11 12.48 12.50
C LEU A 224 7.44 13.79 13.24
N LEU A 225 8.01 13.72 14.45
CA LEU A 225 8.38 14.87 15.28
C LEU A 225 9.76 15.44 14.96
N GLY A 226 10.14 15.45 13.69
CA GLY A 226 11.42 16.00 13.23
C GLY A 226 11.57 17.50 13.51
N ASP A 227 12.81 17.95 13.70
CA ASP A 227 13.13 19.39 13.75
C ASP A 227 12.90 20.03 12.38
N ARG A 228 12.11 21.10 12.36
CA ARG A 228 11.77 21.88 11.17
C ARG A 228 12.58 23.18 11.06
N GLY A 229 13.48 23.42 12.01
CA GLY A 229 14.21 24.66 12.16
C GLY A 229 13.41 25.70 12.95
N ALA A 230 14.09 26.76 13.40
CA ALA A 230 13.50 27.82 14.22
C ALA A 230 12.79 27.33 15.50
N GLY A 231 13.19 26.17 16.03
CA GLY A 231 12.60 25.58 17.23
C GLY A 231 11.24 24.92 17.00
N LYS A 232 10.82 24.76 15.74
CA LYS A 232 9.56 24.12 15.39
C LYS A 232 9.75 22.62 15.15
N LYS A 233 8.74 21.82 15.49
CA LYS A 233 8.72 20.37 15.27
C LYS A 233 7.54 19.94 14.42
N GLY A 234 7.69 18.82 13.72
CA GLY A 234 6.63 18.18 12.95
C GLY A 234 7.09 17.76 11.58
N PHE A 235 6.17 17.67 10.62
CA PHE A 235 6.46 17.04 9.32
C PHE A 235 5.80 17.76 8.16
N ARG A 236 6.10 17.27 6.96
CA ARG A 236 5.66 17.83 5.68
C ARG A 236 4.72 16.85 4.99
N ALA A 237 3.61 17.36 4.50
CA ALA A 237 2.60 16.61 3.78
C ALA A 237 2.43 17.15 2.35
N ALA A 238 2.24 16.25 1.38
CA ALA A 238 1.81 16.58 0.03
C ALA A 238 0.43 16.00 -0.23
N VAL A 239 -0.45 16.80 -0.84
CA VAL A 239 -1.79 16.39 -1.26
C VAL A 239 -1.89 16.51 -2.77
N LEU A 240 -1.98 15.38 -3.47
CA LEU A 240 -2.14 15.30 -4.92
C LEU A 240 -3.63 15.13 -5.23
N ALA A 241 -4.32 16.22 -5.51
CA ALA A 241 -5.78 16.24 -5.44
C ALA A 241 -6.52 15.60 -6.62
N GLY A 242 -5.88 15.52 -7.79
CA GLY A 242 -6.53 15.06 -9.03
C GLY A 242 -7.85 15.81 -9.28
N GLU A 243 -8.92 15.06 -9.54
CA GLU A 243 -10.27 15.61 -9.77
C GLU A 243 -10.94 16.17 -8.49
N ALA A 244 -10.37 15.95 -7.31
CA ALA A 244 -10.93 16.41 -6.04
C ALA A 244 -10.34 17.75 -5.53
N HIS A 245 -9.64 18.50 -6.39
CA HIS A 245 -8.94 19.72 -6.00
C HIS A 245 -9.82 20.71 -5.23
N ASP A 246 -10.96 21.11 -5.79
CA ASP A 246 -11.85 22.08 -5.14
C ASP A 246 -12.43 21.57 -3.82
N THR A 247 -12.66 20.26 -3.72
CA THR A 247 -13.11 19.64 -2.46
C THR A 247 -12.02 19.69 -1.40
N LEU A 248 -10.76 19.43 -1.77
CA LEU A 248 -9.62 19.51 -0.86
C LEU A 248 -9.32 20.95 -0.45
N VAL A 249 -9.43 21.92 -1.37
CA VAL A 249 -9.37 23.36 -1.05
C VAL A 249 -10.44 23.71 0.00
N ASN A 250 -11.69 23.27 -0.20
CA ASN A 250 -12.76 23.49 0.78
C ASN A 250 -12.45 22.83 2.14
N VAL A 251 -11.88 21.62 2.15
CA VAL A 251 -11.45 20.97 3.39
C VAL A 251 -10.41 21.83 4.12
N MET A 252 -9.38 22.33 3.43
CA MET A 252 -8.35 23.16 4.05
C MET A 252 -8.92 24.49 4.56
N GLU A 253 -9.60 25.23 3.69
CA GLU A 253 -9.97 26.63 3.96
C GLU A 253 -11.22 26.72 4.85
N SER A 254 -12.25 25.93 4.57
CA SER A 254 -13.53 26.03 5.30
C SER A 254 -13.61 25.14 6.54
N ARG A 255 -12.99 23.95 6.52
CA ARG A 255 -13.12 22.97 7.62
C ARG A 255 -11.95 22.98 8.57
N LEU A 256 -10.73 23.13 8.04
CA LEU A 256 -9.52 23.30 8.85
C LEU A 256 -9.27 24.77 9.21
N GLY A 257 -9.90 25.72 8.51
CA GLY A 257 -9.74 27.16 8.79
C GLY A 257 -8.35 27.68 8.42
N LEU A 258 -7.74 27.11 7.38
CA LEU A 258 -6.36 27.41 6.98
C LEU A 258 -6.33 28.39 5.81
N GLU A 259 -5.45 29.38 5.91
CA GLU A 259 -5.18 30.31 4.81
C GLU A 259 -4.01 29.79 3.97
N PRO A 260 -4.13 29.76 2.62
CA PRO A 260 -3.04 29.31 1.76
C PRO A 260 -1.97 30.39 1.59
N THR A 261 -0.72 29.94 1.48
CA THR A 261 0.35 30.68 0.79
C THR A 261 0.54 30.08 -0.59
N GLU A 262 0.37 30.87 -1.63
CA GLU A 262 0.64 30.43 -3.01
C GLU A 262 2.15 30.22 -3.22
N LEU A 263 2.50 29.05 -3.74
CA LEU A 263 3.85 28.71 -4.19
C LEU A 263 3.90 28.69 -5.72
N GLU A 264 5.06 28.31 -6.27
CA GLU A 264 5.20 28.17 -7.72
C GLU A 264 4.24 27.13 -8.30
N ARG A 265 3.84 27.37 -9.56
CA ARG A 265 3.04 26.44 -10.37
C ARG A 265 1.66 26.11 -9.75
N GLY A 266 1.10 27.04 -8.99
CA GLY A 266 -0.25 26.92 -8.41
C GLY A 266 -0.35 25.89 -7.29
N VAL A 267 0.77 25.55 -6.65
CA VAL A 267 0.77 24.77 -5.41
C VAL A 267 0.38 25.69 -4.26
N LYS A 268 -0.60 25.28 -3.45
CA LYS A 268 -1.00 26.01 -2.24
C LYS A 268 -0.37 25.37 -1.01
N ARG A 269 0.37 26.14 -0.21
CA ARG A 269 0.87 25.71 1.10
C ARG A 269 -0.06 26.15 2.20
N TYR A 270 -0.45 25.21 3.05
CA TYR A 270 -1.17 25.44 4.29
C TYR A 270 -0.31 25.04 5.48
N THR A 271 -0.49 25.69 6.62
CA THR A 271 0.19 25.32 7.87
C THR A 271 -0.86 25.01 8.93
N LEU A 272 -0.91 23.75 9.35
CA LEU A 272 -1.73 23.32 10.47
C LEU A 272 -0.85 23.24 11.72
N ALA A 273 -1.05 24.15 12.67
CA ALA A 273 -0.25 24.25 13.89
C ALA A 273 -1.03 23.81 15.13
N GLY A 274 -0.28 23.29 16.10
CA GLY A 274 -0.74 22.77 17.38
C GLY A 274 0.31 23.00 18.47
N ASP A 275 0.10 22.43 19.67
CA ASP A 275 0.95 22.59 20.87
C ASP A 275 2.46 22.39 20.62
N GLY A 276 3.15 23.44 20.14
CA GLY A 276 4.58 23.43 19.81
C GLY A 276 4.95 22.60 18.56
N VAL A 277 3.98 22.23 17.73
CA VAL A 277 4.17 21.39 16.53
C VAL A 277 3.45 21.98 15.31
N GLU A 278 3.92 21.67 14.11
CA GLU A 278 3.26 22.08 12.87
C GLU A 278 3.34 21.01 11.77
N ILE A 279 2.31 21.00 10.92
CA ILE A 279 2.27 20.24 9.69
C ILE A 279 2.15 21.23 8.53
N GLU A 280 3.17 21.26 7.67
CA GLU A 280 3.09 22.00 6.41
C GLU A 280 2.50 21.10 5.33
N ILE A 281 1.45 21.58 4.67
CA ILE A 281 0.67 20.80 3.71
C ILE A 281 0.72 21.50 2.36
N ASP A 282 1.38 20.87 1.39
CA ASP A 282 1.44 21.34 0.01
C ASP A 282 0.33 20.67 -0.82
N LEU A 283 -0.69 21.44 -1.19
CA LEU A 283 -1.78 21.01 -2.06
C LEU A 283 -1.42 21.28 -3.52
N TYR A 284 -1.27 20.20 -4.28
CA TYR A 284 -0.97 20.25 -5.70
C TYR A 284 -2.28 20.31 -6.52
N PRO A 285 -2.31 21.09 -7.62
CA PRO A 285 -3.48 21.19 -8.49
C PRO A 285 -3.76 19.92 -9.29
N GLY A 286 -2.86 18.93 -9.27
CA GLY A 286 -3.04 17.65 -9.97
C GLY A 286 -2.05 16.58 -9.50
N ALA A 287 -2.12 15.40 -10.13
CA ALA A 287 -1.37 14.21 -9.75
C ALA A 287 0.00 14.03 -10.48
N TYR A 288 0.39 14.96 -11.34
CA TYR A 288 1.52 14.80 -12.27
C TYR A 288 2.92 14.84 -11.62
N ARG A 289 3.02 15.17 -10.33
CA ARG A 289 4.29 15.24 -9.57
C ARG A 289 4.41 14.13 -8.52
N PHE A 290 3.76 12.99 -8.75
CA PHE A 290 3.66 11.96 -7.72
C PHE A 290 5.03 11.41 -7.28
N HIS A 291 5.90 11.04 -8.21
CA HIS A 291 7.27 10.61 -7.88
C HIS A 291 8.09 11.65 -7.12
N GLU A 292 7.96 12.92 -7.49
CA GLU A 292 8.67 14.00 -6.81
C GLU A 292 8.22 14.10 -5.35
N VAL A 293 6.91 14.08 -5.08
CA VAL A 293 6.43 14.20 -3.70
C VAL A 293 6.72 12.95 -2.85
N LEU A 294 6.82 11.76 -3.46
CA LEU A 294 7.25 10.54 -2.77
C LEU A 294 8.68 10.67 -2.22
N GLY A 295 9.53 11.47 -2.88
CA GLY A 295 10.92 11.71 -2.48
C GLY A 295 11.10 12.85 -1.48
N GLU A 296 10.05 13.65 -1.23
CA GLU A 296 10.17 14.91 -0.50
C GLU A 296 9.31 15.05 0.74
N TYR A 297 8.27 14.24 0.94
CA TYR A 297 7.30 14.43 2.02
C TYR A 297 7.16 13.19 2.91
N GLN A 298 6.98 13.39 4.21
CA GLN A 298 6.70 12.31 5.16
C GLN A 298 5.25 11.83 5.07
N LEU A 299 4.32 12.67 4.62
CA LEU A 299 2.96 12.25 4.29
C LEU A 299 2.67 12.54 2.83
N VAL A 300 2.26 11.54 2.06
CA VAL A 300 1.76 11.73 0.70
C VAL A 300 0.32 11.25 0.64
N PHE A 301 -0.61 12.18 0.43
CA PHE A 301 -2.03 11.90 0.21
C PHE A 301 -2.33 12.01 -1.28
N TYR A 302 -2.39 10.86 -1.94
CA TYR A 302 -2.80 10.74 -3.33
C TYR A 302 -4.30 10.58 -3.45
N HIS A 303 -4.92 11.46 -4.23
CA HIS A 303 -6.33 11.40 -4.55
C HIS A 303 -6.52 11.44 -6.07
N GLY A 304 -6.85 10.32 -6.70
CA GLY A 304 -6.95 10.27 -8.15
C GLY A 304 -7.50 8.96 -8.69
N HIS A 305 -7.29 8.69 -9.98
CA HIS A 305 -7.67 7.43 -10.61
C HIS A 305 -6.68 6.31 -10.30
N SER A 306 -7.14 5.06 -10.41
CA SER A 306 -6.31 3.88 -10.10
C SER A 306 -5.32 3.49 -11.19
N SER A 307 -4.97 4.42 -12.09
CA SER A 307 -4.13 4.13 -13.25
C SER A 307 -2.72 3.68 -12.89
N TYR A 308 -2.21 4.07 -11.71
CA TYR A 308 -0.87 3.69 -11.29
C TYR A 308 -0.80 2.21 -10.88
N GLY A 309 -1.92 1.61 -10.49
CA GLY A 309 -1.98 0.27 -9.93
C GLY A 309 -1.87 -0.83 -10.97
N THR A 310 -2.17 -0.46 -12.22
CA THR A 310 -2.09 -1.32 -13.41
C THR A 310 -0.72 -1.25 -14.07
N THR A 311 0.21 -0.45 -13.53
CA THR A 311 1.53 -0.18 -14.09
C THR A 311 2.60 -0.32 -13.02
N ASP A 312 3.87 -0.43 -13.42
CA ASP A 312 5.01 -0.49 -12.50
C ASP A 312 5.39 0.89 -11.91
N TYR A 313 4.49 1.88 -11.96
CA TYR A 313 4.78 3.26 -11.60
C TYR A 313 5.28 3.41 -10.15
N LEU A 314 4.74 2.63 -9.20
CA LEU A 314 5.17 2.68 -7.79
C LEU A 314 6.32 1.71 -7.47
N THR A 315 6.94 1.10 -8.49
CA THR A 315 8.12 0.23 -8.30
C THR A 315 9.44 0.98 -8.40
N GLU A 316 9.42 2.25 -8.80
CA GLU A 316 10.61 3.08 -8.94
C GLU A 316 11.22 3.43 -7.58
N VAL A 317 12.27 2.71 -7.20
CA VAL A 317 12.95 2.84 -5.89
C VAL A 317 13.43 4.27 -5.63
N SER A 318 13.96 4.96 -6.65
CA SER A 318 14.47 6.33 -6.55
C SER A 318 13.41 7.38 -6.25
N ALA A 319 12.12 7.06 -6.44
CA ALA A 319 11.04 7.97 -6.13
C ALA A 319 10.77 8.07 -4.62
N TYR A 320 11.26 7.14 -3.79
CA TYR A 320 10.92 7.09 -2.37
C TYR A 320 12.01 7.69 -1.48
N ARG A 321 11.57 8.31 -0.38
CA ARG A 321 12.45 8.65 0.74
C ARG A 321 12.92 7.41 1.49
N SER A 322 14.11 7.48 2.07
CA SER A 322 14.67 6.40 2.91
C SER A 322 14.18 6.42 4.36
N ASP A 323 13.63 7.53 4.83
CA ASP A 323 13.06 7.65 6.18
C ASP A 323 11.57 7.25 6.21
N TYR A 324 10.97 7.34 7.40
CA TYR A 324 9.58 6.98 7.62
C TYR A 324 8.61 7.86 6.82
N GLN A 325 7.66 7.20 6.17
CA GLN A 325 6.69 7.86 5.30
C GLN A 325 5.30 7.22 5.43
N ILE A 326 4.28 8.04 5.60
CA ILE A 326 2.88 7.64 5.44
C ILE A 326 2.45 7.91 4.00
N ILE A 327 2.01 6.88 3.29
CA ILE A 327 1.45 7.03 1.95
C ILE A 327 -0.03 6.68 2.04
N SER A 328 -0.88 7.67 1.83
CA SER A 328 -2.31 7.47 1.69
C SER A 328 -2.67 7.52 0.22
N MET A 329 -3.22 6.44 -0.29
CA MET A 329 -3.82 6.44 -1.62
C MET A 329 -5.32 6.36 -1.44
N ASN A 330 -6.02 7.23 -2.16
CA ASN A 330 -7.47 7.19 -2.29
C ASN A 330 -7.88 7.21 -3.78
N SER A 331 -8.33 6.06 -4.27
CA SER A 331 -8.72 5.80 -5.66
C SER A 331 -9.60 4.54 -5.74
N CYS A 332 -9.93 4.02 -6.92
CA CYS A 332 -10.72 2.80 -7.04
C CYS A 332 -9.95 1.53 -6.57
N ARG A 333 -10.20 1.07 -5.33
CA ARG A 333 -9.76 -0.22 -4.73
C ARG A 333 -8.25 -0.36 -4.50
N ASN A 334 -7.67 0.54 -3.71
CA ASN A 334 -6.22 0.71 -3.56
C ASN A 334 -5.47 -0.40 -2.86
N TYR A 335 -6.10 -1.06 -1.89
CA TYR A 335 -5.49 -2.19 -1.20
C TYR A 335 -5.01 -3.25 -2.20
N SER A 336 -5.80 -3.49 -3.24
CA SER A 336 -5.51 -4.47 -4.29
C SER A 336 -4.30 -4.13 -5.15
N TYR A 337 -3.89 -2.86 -5.23
CA TYR A 337 -2.96 -2.39 -6.27
C TYR A 337 -1.61 -1.91 -5.77
N TYR A 338 -1.62 -1.21 -4.65
CA TYR A 338 -0.56 -0.24 -4.38
C TYR A 338 0.31 -0.60 -3.20
N ALA A 339 -0.32 -1.16 -2.16
CA ALA A 339 0.37 -1.54 -0.94
C ALA A 339 1.64 -2.33 -1.27
N ARG A 340 1.52 -3.43 -2.03
CA ARG A 340 2.69 -4.29 -2.32
C ARG A 340 3.75 -3.60 -3.17
N GLN A 341 3.37 -2.77 -4.15
CA GLN A 341 4.35 -2.07 -4.98
C GLN A 341 5.22 -1.15 -4.13
N VAL A 342 4.58 -0.35 -3.26
CA VAL A 342 5.26 0.54 -2.31
C VAL A 342 6.23 -0.24 -1.42
N PHE A 343 5.77 -1.34 -0.81
CA PHE A 343 6.63 -2.11 0.10
C PHE A 343 7.78 -2.80 -0.63
N ARG A 344 7.57 -3.33 -1.85
CA ARG A 344 8.65 -3.86 -2.68
C ARG A 344 9.69 -2.79 -3.03
N ALA A 345 9.27 -1.56 -3.35
CA ALA A 345 10.17 -0.45 -3.64
C ALA A 345 10.95 0.00 -2.38
N LYS A 346 10.26 0.17 -1.25
CA LYS A 346 10.88 0.53 0.04
C LYS A 346 11.85 -0.55 0.54
N ALA A 347 11.53 -1.83 0.32
CA ALA A 347 12.43 -2.95 0.65
C ALA A 347 13.74 -2.86 -0.12
N GLN A 348 13.69 -2.51 -1.41
CA GLN A 348 14.88 -2.35 -2.24
C GLN A 348 15.72 -1.13 -1.86
N LEU A 349 15.12 -0.11 -1.25
CA LEU A 349 15.83 1.07 -0.76
C LEU A 349 16.72 0.75 0.45
N SER A 350 16.31 -0.23 1.26
CA SER A 350 16.97 -0.59 2.53
C SER A 350 17.00 -2.12 2.75
N PRO A 351 17.61 -2.91 1.85
CA PRO A 351 17.47 -4.37 1.86
C PRO A 351 17.98 -5.05 3.14
N ASP A 352 18.96 -4.45 3.81
CA ASP A 352 19.54 -5.02 5.03
C ASP A 352 18.77 -4.64 6.30
N SER A 353 18.22 -3.42 6.36
CA SER A 353 17.59 -2.87 7.58
C SER A 353 16.06 -2.86 7.56
N ASP A 354 15.47 -3.00 6.37
CA ASP A 354 14.03 -3.05 6.11
C ASP A 354 13.76 -3.97 4.89
N PRO A 355 14.14 -5.27 4.92
CA PRO A 355 14.03 -6.20 3.79
C PRO A 355 12.60 -6.39 3.26
N THR A 356 11.61 -5.89 3.98
CA THR A 356 10.19 -6.02 3.67
C THR A 356 9.54 -4.69 3.31
N GLY A 357 10.23 -3.55 3.52
CA GLY A 357 9.76 -2.20 3.22
C GLY A 357 8.78 -1.60 4.23
N TRP A 358 8.41 -2.36 5.26
CA TRP A 358 7.38 -2.02 6.23
C TRP A 358 7.88 -1.20 7.43
N LYS A 359 9.20 -1.18 7.68
CA LYS A 359 9.74 -0.45 8.85
C LYS A 359 9.66 1.05 8.67
N THR A 360 9.75 1.50 7.42
CA THR A 360 9.83 2.91 7.06
C THR A 360 8.62 3.38 6.25
N SER A 361 7.54 2.60 6.24
CA SER A 361 6.31 3.06 5.59
C SER A 361 5.02 2.49 6.17
N ASP A 362 4.04 3.39 6.29
CA ASP A 362 2.66 3.08 6.62
C ASP A 362 1.79 3.40 5.39
N PHE A 363 0.91 2.48 4.99
CA PHE A 363 0.11 2.64 3.78
C PHE A 363 -1.38 2.67 4.08
N LEU A 364 -2.02 3.82 3.89
CA LEU A 364 -3.47 3.98 4.03
C LEU A 364 -4.15 3.73 2.70
N ALA A 365 -5.11 2.80 2.69
CA ALA A 365 -5.81 2.38 1.49
C ALA A 365 -7.29 2.19 1.74
N ASN A 366 -8.08 2.37 0.69
CA ASN A 366 -9.43 1.84 0.62
C ASN A 366 -9.48 0.49 -0.11
N VAL A 367 -10.33 -0.41 0.34
CA VAL A 367 -10.52 -1.75 -0.25
C VAL A 367 -11.51 -1.70 -1.41
N GLU A 368 -12.58 -0.92 -1.28
CA GLU A 368 -13.60 -0.73 -2.31
C GLU A 368 -13.53 0.65 -2.95
N SER A 369 -14.05 0.78 -4.17
CA SER A 369 -14.11 2.07 -4.87
C SER A 369 -15.00 3.04 -4.09
N GLY A 370 -14.42 4.18 -3.69
CA GLY A 370 -15.18 5.34 -3.23
C GLY A 370 -15.46 6.32 -4.37
N TRP A 371 -16.42 7.22 -4.15
CA TRP A 371 -16.56 8.39 -5.00
C TRP A 371 -15.52 9.44 -4.64
N VAL A 372 -14.83 9.95 -5.67
CA VAL A 372 -13.73 10.93 -5.59
C VAL A 372 -14.02 12.10 -4.63
N SER A 373 -15.24 12.62 -4.58
CA SER A 373 -15.57 13.74 -3.70
C SER A 373 -15.72 13.36 -2.21
N TYR A 374 -16.12 12.13 -1.89
CA TYR A 374 -16.28 11.69 -0.50
C TYR A 374 -14.93 11.28 0.09
N SER A 375 -14.12 10.61 -0.73
CA SER A 375 -12.78 10.18 -0.39
C SER A 375 -11.84 11.34 -0.04
N ALA A 376 -12.01 12.51 -0.66
CA ALA A 376 -11.26 13.72 -0.29
C ALA A 376 -11.56 14.20 1.14
N ARG A 377 -12.76 13.93 1.68
CA ARG A 377 -13.15 14.36 3.03
C ARG A 377 -12.47 13.56 4.12
N THR A 378 -11.88 12.40 3.80
CA THR A 378 -11.11 11.61 4.77
C THR A 378 -9.75 12.22 5.10
N PHE A 379 -9.30 13.20 4.32
CA PHE A 379 -8.08 13.95 4.62
C PHE A 379 -8.17 14.70 5.96
N GLU A 380 -9.31 15.31 6.28
CA GLU A 380 -9.50 16.03 7.55
C GLU A 380 -9.27 15.15 8.78
N PRO A 381 -9.99 14.03 8.99
CA PRO A 381 -9.81 13.23 10.19
C PRO A 381 -8.43 12.59 10.26
N LEU A 382 -7.81 12.27 9.11
CA LEU A 382 -6.43 11.82 9.05
C LEU A 382 -5.48 12.88 9.60
N ILE A 383 -5.48 14.09 9.01
CA ILE A 383 -4.50 15.12 9.35
C ILE A 383 -4.70 15.66 10.78
N ARG A 384 -5.95 15.80 11.24
CA ARG A 384 -6.27 16.23 12.61
C ARG A 384 -5.76 15.23 13.64
N ARG A 385 -5.95 13.92 13.41
CA ARG A 385 -5.51 12.91 14.37
C ARG A 385 -4.00 12.73 14.36
N LEU A 386 -3.36 12.86 13.20
CA LEU A 386 -1.90 12.90 13.15
C LEU A 386 -1.35 14.08 13.95
N LEU A 387 -1.94 15.28 13.81
CA LEU A 387 -1.61 16.45 14.63
C LEU A 387 -1.77 16.13 16.13
N THR A 388 -2.93 15.62 16.55
CA THR A 388 -3.18 15.25 17.95
C THR A 388 -2.15 14.26 18.49
N GLY A 389 -1.74 13.28 17.69
CA GLY A 389 -0.73 12.31 18.09
C GLY A 389 0.65 12.96 18.29
N ILE A 390 1.10 13.78 17.34
CA ILE A 390 2.39 14.48 17.49
C ILE A 390 2.36 15.51 18.63
N GLU A 391 1.23 16.18 18.89
CA GLU A 391 1.05 17.07 20.04
C GLU A 391 1.17 16.30 21.37
N ALA A 392 0.51 15.15 21.46
CA ALA A 392 0.54 14.29 22.64
C ALA A 392 1.98 13.85 22.93
N VAL A 393 2.69 13.33 21.92
CA VAL A 393 4.09 12.89 22.08
C VAL A 393 5.02 14.06 22.39
N ASN A 394 4.86 15.21 21.73
CA ASN A 394 5.68 16.41 22.02
C ASN A 394 5.52 16.89 23.48
N ALA A 395 4.35 16.70 24.07
CA ALA A 395 4.05 17.09 25.43
C ALA A 395 4.25 15.96 26.47
N GLY A 396 4.82 14.82 26.09
CA GLY A 396 5.05 13.67 26.97
C GLY A 396 3.76 12.97 27.43
N ARG A 397 2.68 13.08 26.66
CA ARG A 397 1.38 12.43 26.88
C ARG A 397 1.14 11.30 25.90
N ASP A 398 2.15 10.47 25.66
CA ASP A 398 2.14 9.42 24.62
C ASP A 398 0.89 8.53 24.67
N ALA A 399 0.36 8.23 25.86
CA ALA A 399 -0.85 7.43 26.05
C ALA A 399 -2.13 8.04 25.44
N ASP A 400 -2.14 9.36 25.17
CA ASP A 400 -3.25 10.06 24.52
C ASP A 400 -3.16 10.02 22.99
N ALA A 401 -2.05 9.54 22.41
CA ALA A 401 -1.85 9.52 20.97
C ALA A 401 -2.81 8.53 20.29
N PRO A 402 -3.55 8.93 19.24
CA PRO A 402 -4.50 8.06 18.58
C PRO A 402 -3.79 6.93 17.83
N ASP A 403 -4.32 5.72 17.95
CA ASP A 403 -3.88 4.57 17.17
C ASP A 403 -4.46 4.59 15.74
N TRP A 404 -3.89 3.77 14.85
CA TRP A 404 -4.34 3.63 13.48
C TRP A 404 -5.79 3.19 13.37
N LEU A 405 -6.26 2.33 14.27
CA LEU A 405 -7.67 1.88 14.28
C LEU A 405 -8.62 3.07 14.52
N SER A 406 -8.27 3.97 15.44
CA SER A 406 -9.05 5.17 15.74
C SER A 406 -8.98 6.19 14.60
N ILE A 407 -7.83 6.30 13.92
CA ILE A 407 -7.67 7.13 12.73
C ILE A 407 -8.56 6.61 11.59
N VAL A 408 -8.42 5.34 11.24
CA VAL A 408 -9.20 4.69 10.17
C VAL A 408 -10.69 4.75 10.47
N LYS A 409 -11.12 4.51 11.71
CA LYS A 409 -12.53 4.62 12.11
C LYS A 409 -13.09 6.02 11.89
N ALA A 410 -12.29 7.07 12.11
CA ALA A 410 -12.72 8.44 11.82
C ALA A 410 -12.76 8.75 10.32
N MET A 411 -11.90 8.11 9.52
CA MET A 411 -11.99 8.18 8.06
C MET A 411 -13.24 7.47 7.53
N ASP A 412 -13.51 6.24 8.01
CA ASP A 412 -14.71 5.45 7.67
C ASP A 412 -16.01 6.23 7.98
N ALA A 413 -16.03 7.03 9.04
CA ALA A 413 -17.19 7.83 9.42
C ALA A 413 -17.54 8.96 8.41
N MET A 414 -16.59 9.36 7.56
CA MET A 414 -16.78 10.42 6.57
C MET A 414 -17.34 9.93 5.24
N ASP A 415 -17.16 8.66 4.93
CA ASP A 415 -17.49 8.07 3.64
C ASP A 415 -18.19 6.73 3.83
N ARG A 416 -19.53 6.77 3.86
CA ARG A 416 -20.35 5.59 4.13
C ARG A 416 -20.18 4.58 3.01
N GLY A 417 -19.66 3.41 3.37
CA GLY A 417 -19.52 2.27 2.46
C GLY A 417 -18.13 2.15 1.84
N VAL A 418 -17.20 3.06 2.12
CA VAL A 418 -15.79 2.85 1.77
C VAL A 418 -15.09 2.21 2.96
N LEU A 419 -14.42 1.10 2.68
CA LEU A 419 -13.66 0.34 3.67
C LEU A 419 -12.23 0.85 3.67
N TYR A 420 -11.83 1.59 4.71
CA TYR A 420 -10.44 2.01 4.86
C TYR A 420 -9.66 1.07 5.78
N GLY A 421 -8.35 1.07 5.61
CA GLY A 421 -7.41 0.47 6.55
C GLY A 421 -5.98 0.96 6.33
N ALA A 422 -5.13 0.60 7.27
CA ALA A 422 -3.71 0.89 7.26
C ALA A 422 -2.93 -0.42 7.16
N ALA A 423 -2.09 -0.56 6.13
CA ALA A 423 -1.15 -1.66 5.94
C ALA A 423 0.24 -1.24 6.44
N GLY A 424 1.01 -2.22 6.92
CA GLY A 424 2.36 -2.05 7.43
C GLY A 424 2.47 -1.76 8.91
N VAL A 425 1.34 -1.52 9.56
CA VAL A 425 1.31 -0.78 10.82
C VAL A 425 1.32 -1.66 12.07
N ARG A 426 0.82 -2.91 11.98
CA ARG A 426 0.66 -3.82 13.13
C ARG A 426 1.93 -3.98 13.97
N ASP A 427 3.08 -3.90 13.32
CA ASP A 427 4.39 -4.10 13.92
C ASP A 427 5.23 -2.81 13.88
N ASN A 428 4.59 -1.64 13.95
CA ASN A 428 5.28 -0.37 14.17
C ASN A 428 6.01 -0.40 15.52
N ALA A 429 7.20 0.18 15.54
CA ALA A 429 8.11 0.13 16.68
C ALA A 429 7.66 1.08 17.79
N TRP A 430 7.12 2.24 17.42
CA TRP A 430 6.57 3.19 18.37
C TRP A 430 5.26 2.68 18.98
N SER A 431 5.19 2.71 20.31
CA SER A 431 3.99 2.46 21.09
C SER A 431 4.02 3.30 22.36
N PRO A 432 2.88 3.78 22.86
CA PRO A 432 2.85 4.51 24.12
C PRO A 432 3.37 3.61 25.27
N PRO A 433 3.99 4.19 26.32
CA PRO A 433 4.33 3.45 27.53
C PRO A 433 3.08 2.75 28.07
N ARG A 434 3.22 1.48 28.48
CA ARG A 434 2.12 0.81 29.17
C ARG A 434 1.85 1.56 30.48
N PRO A 435 0.57 1.85 30.81
CA PRO A 435 0.22 2.53 32.05
C PRO A 435 0.63 1.74 33.30
#